data_AF-A0A101W0D0-F1
#
_entry.id   AF-A0A101W0D0-F1
#
_cell.length_a   1.000
_cell.length_b   1.000
_cell.length_c   1.000
_cell.angle_alpha   90.00
_cell.angle_beta   90.00
_cell.angle_gamma   90.00
#
_symmetry.space_group_name_H-M   'P 1'
#
loop_
_entity.id
_entity.type
_entity.pdbx_description
1 polymer ?
#
loop_
_entity_poly.entity_id
_entity_poly.type
_entity_poly.pdbx_seq_one_letter_code
_entity_poly.pdbx_strand_id
1 'polypeptide(L)'
;MKIATNVASGAFGVGGSPGEGVYIKAGAATNEPLKILDSSNDYRMNIDKGNQLQDGADMKLIGNFANGTEFFVYKFKVLRTTSPIRVISNSNGELWTIVGTDSAFEATTTIYYNSIKVNAK
;
A
#
# COMPACT_ATOMS: atom_id res chain seq x y z
N MET A 1 0.87 -10.58 2.44
CA MET A 1 2.21 -9.95 2.40
C MET A 1 2.82 -9.97 3.79
N LYS A 2 4.13 -10.19 3.89
CA LYS A 2 4.90 -10.11 5.12
C LYS A 2 5.94 -8.99 4.96
N ILE A 3 5.98 -8.06 5.90
CA ILE A 3 6.94 -6.96 5.95
C ILE A 3 7.73 -7.02 7.26
N ALA A 4 8.91 -6.41 7.31
CA ALA A 4 9.61 -6.10 8.55
C ALA A 4 9.46 -4.60 8.84
N THR A 5 9.07 -4.27 10.08
CA THR A 5 8.92 -2.88 10.55
C THR A 5 9.49 -2.75 11.95
N ASN A 6 10.19 -1.65 12.21
CA ASN A 6 10.70 -1.26 13.51
C ASN A 6 9.93 -0.07 14.12
N VAL A 7 8.83 0.36 13.51
CA VAL A 7 8.08 1.55 13.95
C VAL A 7 7.10 1.17 15.04
N ALA A 8 7.25 1.75 16.23
CA ALA A 8 6.31 1.59 17.34
C ALA A 8 4.91 2.11 16.97
N SER A 9 3.87 1.48 17.52
CA SER A 9 2.51 1.98 17.49
C SER A 9 2.38 3.26 18.30
N GLY A 10 1.61 4.22 17.77
CA GLY A 10 1.41 5.53 18.40
C GLY A 10 2.64 6.44 18.38
N ALA A 11 3.66 6.11 17.58
CA ALA A 11 4.83 6.96 17.42
C ALA A 11 4.45 8.34 16.86
N PHE A 12 4.99 9.40 17.44
CA PHE A 12 4.83 10.75 16.91
C PHE A 12 5.73 10.95 15.68
N GLY A 13 5.23 11.68 14.69
CA GLY A 13 5.95 11.97 13.44
C GLY A 13 5.89 13.44 13.04
N VAL A 14 6.28 13.70 11.80
CA VAL A 14 6.18 15.00 11.12
C VAL A 14 5.20 14.86 9.96
N GLY A 15 4.21 15.74 9.91
CA GLY A 15 3.00 15.55 9.12
C GLY A 15 2.13 14.45 9.71
N GLY A 16 2.31 13.21 9.27
CA GLY A 16 1.68 11.99 9.80
C GLY A 16 2.55 11.20 10.78
N SER A 17 2.00 10.12 11.38
CA SER A 17 2.82 9.19 12.17
C SER A 17 3.66 8.29 11.25
N PRO A 18 4.89 7.92 11.65
CA PRO A 18 5.74 7.04 10.84
C PRO A 18 5.20 5.60 10.70
N GLY A 19 4.21 5.22 11.53
CA GLY A 19 3.61 3.88 11.55
C GLY A 19 2.22 3.88 10.94
N GLU A 20 1.26 4.51 11.60
CA GLU A 20 -0.14 4.58 11.20
C GLU A 20 -0.40 5.53 10.03
N GLY A 21 0.44 6.55 9.84
CA GLY A 21 0.40 7.47 8.69
C GLY A 21 1.07 6.93 7.43
N VAL A 22 1.68 5.74 7.49
CA VAL A 22 2.22 5.02 6.33
C VAL A 22 1.27 3.87 6.01
N TYR A 23 0.41 4.09 5.03
CA TYR A 23 -0.64 3.17 4.60
C TYR A 23 -0.09 2.16 3.60
N ILE A 24 -0.54 0.92 3.74
CA ILE A 24 -0.12 -0.19 2.87
C ILE A 24 -1.34 -0.70 2.13
N LYS A 25 -1.23 -0.78 0.81
CA LYS A 25 -2.32 -1.15 -0.09
C LYS A 25 -1.94 -2.32 -0.98
N ALA A 26 -2.94 -3.12 -1.34
CA ALA A 26 -2.83 -4.17 -2.34
C ALA A 26 -4.00 -4.09 -3.30
N GLY A 27 -3.75 -4.41 -4.56
CA GLY A 27 -4.65 -4.13 -5.67
C GLY A 27 -4.40 -5.02 -6.86
N ALA A 28 -5.29 -4.91 -7.84
CA ALA A 28 -5.09 -5.46 -9.16
C ALA A 28 -5.79 -4.58 -10.20
N ALA A 29 -5.18 -4.42 -11.37
CA ALA A 29 -5.70 -3.59 -12.45
C ALA A 29 -5.51 -4.29 -13.81
N THR A 30 -6.37 -3.96 -14.77
CA THR A 30 -6.30 -4.48 -16.13
C THR A 30 -5.32 -3.73 -17.01
N ASN A 31 -4.92 -2.54 -16.58
CA ASN A 31 -3.97 -1.68 -17.27
C ASN A 31 -2.67 -1.62 -16.46
N GLU A 32 -1.55 -1.49 -17.16
CA GLU A 32 -0.26 -1.28 -16.50
C GLU A 32 -0.28 0.01 -15.67
N PRO A 33 0.19 -0.01 -14.41
CA PRO A 33 0.35 1.20 -13.61
C PRO A 33 1.43 2.11 -14.21
N LEU A 34 1.01 3.24 -14.75
CA LEU A 34 1.87 4.23 -15.42
C LEU A 34 1.73 5.60 -14.77
N LYS A 35 2.79 6.41 -14.89
CA LYS A 35 2.74 7.83 -14.54
C LYS A 35 1.99 8.59 -15.65
N ILE A 36 1.06 9.45 -15.25
CA ILE A 36 0.31 10.35 -16.12
C ILE A 36 0.32 11.76 -15.52
N LEU A 37 0.20 12.77 -16.38
CA LEU A 37 0.02 14.15 -15.94
C LEU A 37 -1.47 14.41 -15.71
N ASP A 38 -1.84 14.94 -14.55
CA ASP A 38 -3.22 15.35 -14.29
C ASP A 38 -3.51 16.78 -14.79
N SER A 39 -4.75 17.24 -14.62
CA SER A 39 -5.17 18.59 -15.03
C SER A 39 -4.46 19.72 -14.31
N SER A 40 -3.77 19.42 -13.20
CA SER A 40 -3.03 20.36 -12.37
C SER A 40 -1.52 20.34 -12.68
N ASN A 41 -1.09 19.59 -13.69
CA ASN A 41 0.31 19.34 -14.04
C ASN A 41 1.11 18.56 -12.97
N ASP A 42 0.43 17.77 -12.14
CA ASP A 42 1.09 16.84 -11.21
C ASP A 42 1.20 15.45 -11.83
N TYR A 43 2.28 14.73 -11.52
CA TYR A 43 2.38 13.31 -11.86
C TYR A 43 1.51 12.48 -10.93
N ARG A 44 0.56 11.75 -11.51
CA ARG A 44 -0.31 10.77 -10.85
C ARG A 44 -0.13 9.39 -11.46
N MET A 45 -0.67 8.38 -10.79
CA MET A 45 -0.80 7.04 -11.37
C MET A 45 -2.10 6.98 -12.18
N ASN A 46 -2.11 6.19 -13.27
CA ASN A 46 -3.31 5.95 -14.09
C ASN A 46 -4.29 4.93 -13.50
N ILE A 47 -4.08 4.47 -12.27
CA ILE A 47 -4.97 3.57 -11.53
C ILE A 47 -5.55 4.29 -10.30
N ASP A 48 -6.75 3.91 -9.90
CA ASP A 48 -7.37 4.41 -8.69
C ASP A 48 -6.88 3.62 -7.46
N LYS A 49 -5.81 4.13 -6.85
CA LYS A 49 -5.28 3.61 -5.59
C LYS A 49 -6.01 4.13 -4.35
N GLY A 50 -6.91 5.11 -4.49
CA GLY A 50 -7.40 5.93 -3.38
C GLY A 50 -6.29 6.75 -2.71
N ASN A 51 -6.65 7.65 -1.79
CA ASN A 51 -5.68 8.51 -1.11
C ASN A 51 -5.58 8.16 0.38
N GLN A 52 -4.35 7.97 0.85
CA GLN A 52 -4.04 7.69 2.25
C GLN A 52 -4.86 6.49 2.76
N LEU A 53 -5.70 6.69 3.78
CA LEU A 53 -6.54 5.64 4.38
C LEU A 53 -7.74 5.22 3.53
N GLN A 54 -8.05 5.93 2.45
CA GLN A 54 -9.20 5.63 1.60
C GLN A 54 -8.88 4.52 0.59
N ASP A 55 -9.82 3.59 0.43
CA ASP A 55 -9.77 2.62 -0.67
C ASP A 55 -9.96 3.30 -2.02
N GLY A 56 -9.29 2.79 -3.05
CA GLY A 56 -9.61 3.08 -4.44
C GLY A 56 -10.36 1.93 -5.10
N ALA A 57 -10.77 2.10 -6.35
CA ALA A 57 -11.35 1.05 -7.17
C ALA A 57 -10.34 -0.10 -7.41
N ASP A 58 -9.09 0.24 -7.71
CA ASP A 58 -8.05 -0.71 -8.12
C ASP A 58 -7.17 -1.21 -6.95
N MET A 59 -7.07 -0.43 -5.87
CA MET A 59 -6.30 -0.82 -4.67
C MET A 59 -7.09 -0.64 -3.37
N LYS A 60 -6.91 -1.60 -2.45
CA LYS A 60 -7.52 -1.61 -1.12
C LYS A 60 -6.48 -1.42 -0.02
N LEU A 61 -6.85 -0.68 1.02
CA LEU A 61 -6.10 -0.59 2.26
C LEU A 61 -6.04 -1.97 2.92
N ILE A 62 -4.84 -2.45 3.19
CA ILE A 62 -4.60 -3.73 3.89
C ILE A 62 -3.96 -3.54 5.27
N GLY A 63 -3.66 -2.29 5.64
CA GLY A 63 -3.16 -1.91 6.96
C GLY A 63 -2.16 -0.77 6.89
N ASN A 64 -1.34 -0.65 7.94
CA ASN A 64 -0.33 0.39 8.09
C ASN A 64 1.05 -0.20 8.46
N PHE A 65 2.07 0.64 8.55
CA PHE A 65 3.46 0.24 8.79
C PHE A 65 3.83 0.03 10.26
N ALA A 66 2.98 0.41 11.23
CA ALA A 66 3.26 0.22 12.66
C ALA A 66 3.46 -1.26 13.03
N ASN A 67 4.40 -1.58 13.93
CA ASN A 67 4.75 -2.95 14.31
C ASN A 67 3.74 -3.61 15.28
N GLY A 68 2.79 -2.84 15.82
CA GLY A 68 1.77 -3.31 16.76
C GLY A 68 2.27 -3.44 18.21
N THR A 69 3.36 -2.77 18.57
CA THR A 69 3.94 -2.72 19.92
C THR A 69 4.34 -1.28 20.24
N GLU A 70 4.51 -0.94 21.51
CA GLU A 70 4.99 0.39 21.93
C GLU A 70 6.52 0.59 21.76
N PHE A 71 7.24 -0.44 21.30
CA PHE A 71 8.70 -0.42 21.23
C PHE A 71 9.21 -0.29 19.80
N PHE A 72 10.30 0.45 19.62
CA PHE A 72 11.01 0.58 18.34
C PHE A 72 11.91 -0.63 18.06
N VAL A 73 11.26 -1.77 17.80
CA VAL A 73 11.93 -3.05 17.55
C VAL A 73 11.46 -3.66 16.24
N TYR A 74 12.38 -4.27 15.50
CA TYR A 74 12.03 -4.99 14.28
C TYR A 74 11.12 -6.17 14.59
N LYS A 75 9.98 -6.20 13.91
CA LYS A 75 9.03 -7.30 13.96
C LYS A 75 8.49 -7.57 12.56
N PHE A 76 8.22 -8.83 12.30
CA PHE A 76 7.45 -9.20 11.12
C PHE A 76 5.97 -8.88 11.31
N LYS A 77 5.39 -8.16 10.36
CA LYS A 77 3.95 -7.92 10.27
C LYS A 77 3.39 -8.61 9.04
N VAL A 78 2.28 -9.33 9.22
CA VAL A 78 1.55 -9.96 8.13
C VAL A 78 0.30 -9.13 7.82
N LEU A 79 0.20 -8.70 6.57
CA LEU A 79 -0.91 -7.92 6.04
C LEU A 79 -1.60 -8.72 4.95
N ARG A 80 -2.92 -8.63 4.89
CA ARG A 80 -3.75 -9.35 3.92
C ARG A 80 -5.00 -8.55 3.61
N THR A 81 -5.54 -8.75 2.42
CA THR A 81 -6.89 -8.29 2.11
C THR A 81 -7.88 -9.04 3.00
N THR A 82 -8.88 -8.34 3.53
CA THR A 82 -9.98 -8.92 4.31
C THR A 82 -11.07 -9.47 3.40
N SER A 83 -11.24 -8.86 2.22
CA SER A 83 -12.16 -9.27 1.17
C SER A 83 -11.40 -9.54 -0.14
N PRO A 84 -11.86 -10.48 -0.99
CA PRO A 84 -11.27 -10.69 -2.30
C PRO A 84 -11.32 -9.43 -3.17
N ILE A 85 -10.23 -9.13 -3.88
CA ILE A 85 -10.21 -8.11 -4.92
C ILE A 85 -10.77 -8.76 -6.18
N ARG A 86 -11.88 -8.21 -6.70
CA ARG A 86 -12.55 -8.73 -7.89
C ARG A 86 -12.13 -7.92 -9.09
N VAL A 87 -11.48 -8.58 -10.04
CA VAL A 87 -11.01 -8.00 -11.30
C VAL A 87 -11.07 -9.11 -12.35
N ILE A 88 -11.38 -8.74 -13.59
CA ILE A 88 -11.36 -9.64 -14.74
C ILE A 88 -10.21 -9.17 -15.62
N SER A 89 -9.40 -10.09 -16.13
CA SER A 89 -8.31 -9.75 -17.04
C SER A 89 -8.81 -9.00 -18.26
N ASN A 90 -7.95 -8.18 -18.86
CA ASN A 90 -8.31 -7.52 -20.12
C ASN A 90 -8.47 -8.53 -21.28
N SER A 91 -8.78 -8.02 -22.48
CA SER A 91 -8.96 -8.84 -23.69
C SER A 91 -7.72 -9.64 -24.11
N ASN A 92 -6.53 -9.24 -23.64
CA ASN A 92 -5.26 -9.94 -23.88
C ASN A 92 -4.95 -10.99 -22.80
N GLY A 93 -5.82 -11.13 -21.78
CA GLY A 93 -5.58 -11.99 -20.63
C GLY A 93 -4.61 -11.39 -19.61
N GLU A 94 -4.35 -10.08 -19.66
CA GLU A 94 -3.40 -9.43 -18.77
C GLU A 94 -4.07 -8.97 -17.47
N LEU A 95 -3.31 -9.08 -16.38
CA LEU A 95 -3.68 -8.58 -15.07
C LEU A 95 -2.43 -8.14 -14.30
N TRP A 96 -2.42 -6.90 -13.83
CA TRP A 96 -1.35 -6.33 -13.02
C TRP A 96 -1.70 -6.48 -11.56
N THR A 97 -0.85 -7.13 -10.77
CA THR A 97 -1.00 -7.14 -9.30
C THR A 97 -0.15 -6.03 -8.70
N ILE A 98 -0.75 -5.19 -7.87
CA ILE A 98 -0.09 -4.03 -7.27
C ILE A 98 -0.01 -4.20 -5.76
N VAL A 99 1.17 -3.93 -5.20
CA VAL A 99 1.34 -3.62 -3.78
C VAL A 99 2.05 -2.28 -3.68
N GLY A 100 1.63 -1.44 -2.74
CA GLY A 100 2.18 -0.10 -2.64
C GLY A 100 1.98 0.52 -1.27
N THR A 101 2.69 1.62 -1.06
CA THR A 101 2.64 2.43 0.15
C THR A 101 2.20 3.84 -0.20
N ASP A 102 1.31 4.39 0.60
CA ASP A 102 0.83 5.77 0.51
C ASP A 102 1.10 6.43 1.86
N SER A 103 1.78 7.57 1.90
CA SER A 103 2.34 8.13 3.13
C SER A 103 1.84 9.55 3.40
N ALA A 104 1.31 9.76 4.60
CA ALA A 104 1.14 11.09 5.19
C ALA A 104 2.36 11.52 6.04
N PHE A 105 3.30 10.61 6.30
CA PHE A 105 4.55 10.92 7.00
C PHE A 105 5.53 11.62 6.06
N GLU A 106 6.10 12.73 6.52
CA GLU A 106 6.90 13.66 5.70
C GLU A 106 8.42 13.47 5.86
N ALA A 107 8.84 12.35 6.46
CA ALA A 107 10.24 11.97 6.58
C ALA A 107 10.52 10.59 5.96
N THR A 108 11.79 10.23 5.87
CA THR A 108 12.22 8.98 5.24
C THR A 108 11.59 7.75 5.90
N THR A 109 10.94 6.92 5.08
CA THR A 109 10.48 5.60 5.48
C THR A 109 11.27 4.54 4.73
N THR A 110 11.83 3.56 5.45
CA THR A 110 12.50 2.40 4.85
C THR A 110 11.65 1.16 5.06
N ILE A 111 11.23 0.54 3.97
CA ILE A 111 10.26 -0.57 4.00
C ILE A 111 10.91 -1.83 3.44
N TYR A 112 10.90 -2.89 4.23
CA TYR A 112 11.38 -4.21 3.83
C TYR A 112 10.21 -5.14 3.55
N TYR A 113 10.02 -5.47 2.27
CA TYR A 113 9.07 -6.49 1.83
C TYR A 113 9.73 -7.86 1.91
N ASN A 114 9.31 -8.70 2.86
CA ASN A 114 9.86 -10.05 3.03
C ASN A 114 9.21 -11.05 2.07
N SER A 115 7.89 -10.97 1.87
CA SER A 115 7.20 -11.80 0.88
C SER A 115 5.84 -11.25 0.48
N ILE A 116 5.49 -11.42 -0.80
CA ILE A 116 4.18 -11.14 -1.36
C ILE A 116 3.62 -12.45 -1.89
N LYS A 117 2.37 -12.76 -1.54
CA LYS A 117 1.67 -13.96 -2.02
C LYS A 117 0.34 -13.51 -2.62
N VAL A 118 0.12 -13.90 -3.87
CA VAL A 118 -1.11 -13.65 -4.62
C VAL A 118 -1.79 -15.00 -4.81
N ASN A 119 -3.08 -15.08 -4.48
CA ASN A 119 -3.90 -16.25 -4.76
C ASN A 119 -4.97 -15.82 -5.75
N ALA A 120 -4.78 -16.14 -7.03
CA ALA A 120 -5.78 -15.96 -8.07
C ALA A 120 -6.58 -17.26 -8.24
N LYS A 121 -7.86 -17.13 -8.59
CA LYS A 121 -8.77 -18.23 -8.91
C LYS A 121 -9.40 -17.97 -10.27
#